data_AF-A0A5D6Y213-F1
#
_entry.id   AF-A0A5D6Y213-F1
#
_cell.length_a   1.000
_cell.length_b   1.000
_cell.length_c   1.000
_cell.angle_alpha   90.00
_cell.angle_beta   90.00
_cell.angle_gamma   90.00
#
_symmetry.space_group_name_H-M   'P 1'
#
loop_
_entity.id
_entity.type
_entity.pdbx_description
1 polymer ?
#
loop_
_entity_poly.entity_id
_entity_poly.type
_entity_poly.pdbx_seq_one_letter_code
_entity_poly.pdbx_strand_id
1 'polypeptide(L)'
;MASAKKELRRQVAAALRAQDGAELERQSRRVAERVCALPEFAAARSLSVYLAMPREAATEELLAAAFAADRKVFVPKITGRGAEDMCMLHARSLEDVAAFPKDNWEIPDPPLLHADGSSRDDALETLELELVLLPGVAFDRAGGRLGHGKGYYAMAVAKRVAFLLCVCLLAAATAAQDLYELLGVSASASPAQMKKAYRKLSLKYHPDKQTVENGAEAREKFVKITNAYRVLSDPARREKYDVYGIADEQGFKNFDEALRFSHEGVEDSLVNWLGLVAILAVGIVPILIMQRNRTKPLKKRRETFKKDFTTTRREYVDNPFDHED
;
A
#
# COMPACT_ATOMS: atom_id res chain seq x y z
N MET A 1 5.21 -17.78 21.51
CA MET A 1 4.30 -16.71 21.01
C MET A 1 2.81 -17.06 21.05
N ALA A 2 2.34 -18.12 20.38
CA ALA A 2 0.90 -18.44 20.32
C ALA A 2 0.28 -18.81 21.68
N SER A 3 1.01 -19.54 22.53
CA SER A 3 0.58 -19.92 23.88
C SER A 3 0.37 -18.70 24.79
N ALA A 4 1.32 -17.75 24.79
CA ALA A 4 1.22 -16.51 25.57
C ALA A 4 0.02 -15.63 25.14
N LYS A 5 -0.24 -15.51 23.83
CA LYS A 5 -1.43 -14.79 23.32
C LYS A 5 -2.73 -15.46 23.74
N LYS A 6 -2.78 -16.79 23.78
CA LYS A 6 -3.95 -17.56 24.22
C LYS A 6 -4.24 -17.34 25.70
N GLU A 7 -3.20 -17.39 26.54
CA GLU A 7 -3.34 -17.16 27.98
C GLU A 7 -3.76 -15.71 28.29
N LEU A 8 -3.17 -14.72 27.62
CA LEU A 8 -3.57 -13.32 27.78
C LEU A 8 -5.04 -13.09 27.39
N ARG A 9 -5.53 -13.70 26.30
CA ARG A 9 -6.97 -13.65 25.94
C ARG A 9 -7.85 -14.22 27.04
N ARG A 10 -7.45 -15.35 27.65
CA ARG A 10 -8.20 -16.00 28.72
C ARG A 10 -8.27 -15.11 29.96
N GLN A 11 -7.16 -14.48 30.34
CA GLN A 11 -7.09 -13.58 31.49
C GLN A 11 -7.96 -12.34 31.28
N VAL A 12 -7.86 -11.69 30.12
CA VAL A 12 -8.69 -10.52 29.80
C VAL A 12 -10.17 -10.89 29.74
N ALA A 13 -10.52 -12.02 29.12
CA ALA A 13 -11.91 -12.49 29.09
C ALA A 13 -12.45 -12.78 30.50
N ALA A 14 -11.61 -13.27 31.42
CA ALA A 14 -12.00 -13.47 32.82
C ALA A 14 -12.21 -12.12 33.54
N ALA A 15 -11.35 -11.14 33.31
CA ALA A 15 -11.50 -9.79 33.86
C ALA A 15 -12.76 -9.08 33.35
N LEU A 16 -13.04 -9.16 32.04
CA LEU A 16 -14.25 -8.59 31.43
C LEU A 16 -15.53 -9.27 31.95
N ARG A 17 -15.49 -10.58 32.22
CA ARG A 17 -16.62 -11.30 32.84
C ARG A 17 -16.94 -10.84 34.26
N ALA A 18 -15.95 -10.31 34.98
CA ALA A 18 -16.10 -9.86 36.35
C ALA A 18 -16.60 -8.40 36.46
N GLN A 19 -16.72 -7.67 35.34
CA GLN A 19 -17.26 -6.31 35.34
C GLN A 19 -18.79 -6.32 35.25
N ASP A 20 -19.40 -5.35 35.93
CA ASP A 20 -20.83 -5.08 35.86
C ASP A 20 -21.20 -4.35 34.55
N GLY A 21 -22.44 -4.52 34.09
CA GLY A 21 -22.95 -3.88 32.87
C GLY A 21 -22.91 -2.35 32.94
N ALA A 22 -23.22 -1.78 34.10
CA ALA A 22 -23.16 -0.33 34.32
C ALA A 22 -21.73 0.24 34.20
N GLU A 23 -20.72 -0.56 34.55
CA GLU A 23 -19.31 -0.19 34.37
C GLU A 23 -18.93 -0.15 32.88
N LEU A 24 -19.37 -1.16 32.12
CA LEU A 24 -19.12 -1.25 30.68
C LEU A 24 -19.76 -0.07 29.94
N GLU A 25 -21.00 0.28 30.25
CA GLU A 25 -21.69 1.44 29.67
C GLU A 25 -20.96 2.74 29.98
N ARG A 26 -20.55 2.95 31.23
CA ARG A 26 -19.80 4.14 31.64
C ARG A 26 -18.45 4.25 30.92
N GLN A 27 -17.74 3.13 30.78
CA GLN A 27 -16.48 3.10 30.03
C GLN A 27 -16.70 3.34 28.54
N SER A 28 -17.77 2.78 27.96
CA SER A 28 -18.12 2.96 26.55
C SER A 28 -18.38 4.44 26.23
N ARG A 29 -19.15 5.15 27.08
CA ARG A 29 -19.37 6.59 26.94
C ARG A 29 -18.07 7.39 27.00
N ARG A 30 -17.19 7.09 27.96
CA ARG A 30 -15.89 7.76 28.07
C ARG A 30 -14.98 7.51 26.87
N VAL A 31 -15.06 6.31 26.26
CA VAL A 31 -14.35 6.00 25.02
C VAL A 31 -14.94 6.82 23.87
N ALA A 32 -16.26 6.87 23.74
CA ALA A 32 -16.94 7.64 22.71
C ALA A 32 -16.60 9.14 22.79
N GLU A 33 -16.71 9.74 23.99
CA GLU A 33 -16.33 11.13 24.24
C GLU A 33 -14.89 11.44 23.81
N ARG A 34 -13.96 10.56 24.17
CA ARG A 34 -12.54 10.72 23.82
C ARG A 34 -12.30 10.61 22.33
N VAL A 35 -12.90 9.62 21.67
CA VAL A 35 -12.76 9.42 20.24
C VAL A 35 -13.39 10.58 19.47
N CYS A 36 -14.56 11.06 19.86
CA CYS A 36 -15.20 12.23 19.25
C CYS A 36 -14.38 13.52 19.41
N ALA A 37 -13.58 13.63 20.48
CA ALA A 37 -12.69 14.77 20.70
C ALA A 37 -11.38 14.70 19.88
N LEU A 38 -11.09 13.58 19.21
CA LEU A 38 -9.87 13.44 18.41
C LEU A 38 -9.95 14.29 17.13
N PRO A 39 -8.86 14.98 16.74
CA PRO A 39 -8.82 15.72 15.48
C PRO A 39 -8.97 14.79 14.27
N GLU A 40 -8.48 13.55 14.35
CA GLU A 40 -8.63 12.54 13.30
C GLU A 40 -10.10 12.14 13.12
N PHE A 41 -10.84 12.03 14.22
CA PHE A 41 -12.29 11.83 14.14
C PHE A 41 -12.95 13.08 13.56
N ALA A 42 -12.61 14.29 14.02
CA ALA A 42 -13.19 15.53 13.49
C ALA A 42 -12.95 15.71 11.97
N ALA A 43 -11.78 15.33 11.46
CA ALA A 43 -11.39 15.48 10.06
C ALA A 43 -11.98 14.41 9.12
N ALA A 44 -12.27 13.21 9.63
CA ALA A 44 -12.72 12.10 8.81
C ALA A 44 -14.14 12.33 8.24
N ARG A 45 -14.27 12.29 6.92
CA ARG A 45 -15.55 12.31 6.18
C ARG A 45 -16.18 10.93 6.07
N SER A 46 -15.38 9.90 6.28
CA SER A 46 -15.76 8.51 6.16
C SER A 46 -15.02 7.67 7.21
N LEU A 47 -15.72 6.74 7.83
CA LEU A 47 -15.12 5.92 8.87
C LEU A 47 -15.74 4.54 8.98
N SER A 48 -14.95 3.60 9.49
CA SER A 48 -15.41 2.27 9.85
C SER A 48 -15.57 2.19 11.36
N VAL A 49 -16.74 1.74 11.78
CA VAL A 49 -17.09 1.50 13.18
C VAL A 49 -17.47 0.03 13.31
N TYR A 50 -16.85 -0.66 14.26
CA TYR A 50 -17.23 -2.05 14.53
C TYR A 50 -18.57 -2.11 15.27
N LEU A 51 -19.29 -3.21 15.07
CA LEU A 51 -20.53 -3.49 15.79
C LEU A 51 -20.18 -4.29 17.04
N ALA A 52 -20.47 -3.71 18.20
CA ALA A 52 -19.96 -4.20 19.48
C ALA A 52 -20.59 -5.54 19.89
N MET A 53 -19.76 -6.46 20.37
CA MET A 53 -20.22 -7.65 21.09
C MET A 53 -20.72 -7.30 22.50
N PRO A 54 -21.53 -8.16 23.16
CA PRO A 54 -22.12 -7.91 24.48
C PRO A 54 -21.16 -7.54 25.63
N ARG A 55 -19.84 -7.65 25.43
CA ARG A 55 -18.79 -7.29 26.40
C ARG A 55 -17.66 -6.42 25.82
N GLU A 56 -17.84 -5.91 24.62
CA GLU A 56 -16.94 -4.91 24.03
C GLU A 56 -17.49 -3.51 24.30
N ALA A 57 -16.63 -2.49 24.17
CA ALA A 57 -17.09 -1.11 24.30
C ALA A 57 -18.17 -0.83 23.26
N ALA A 58 -19.32 -0.34 23.71
CA ALA A 58 -20.45 -0.01 22.86
C ALA A 58 -20.09 1.14 21.91
N THR A 59 -20.52 1.03 20.66
CA THR A 59 -20.17 1.97 19.58
C THR A 59 -21.36 2.79 19.09
N GLU A 60 -22.53 2.67 19.73
CA GLU A 60 -23.75 3.37 19.32
C GLU A 60 -23.61 4.89 19.36
N GLU A 61 -22.99 5.44 20.42
CA GLU A 61 -22.72 6.88 20.52
C GLU A 61 -21.77 7.37 19.42
N LEU A 62 -20.82 6.53 18.99
CA LEU A 62 -19.90 6.84 17.89
C LEU A 62 -20.60 6.83 16.53
N LEU A 63 -21.47 5.84 16.30
CA LEU A 63 -22.33 5.79 15.12
C LEU A 63 -23.23 7.02 15.07
N ALA A 64 -23.88 7.36 16.19
CA ALA A 64 -24.75 8.53 16.30
C ALA A 64 -24.00 9.84 15.98
N ALA A 65 -22.81 10.03 16.55
CA ALA A 65 -21.97 11.19 16.28
C ALA A 65 -21.53 11.25 14.80
N ALA A 66 -21.19 10.11 14.20
CA ALA A 66 -20.80 10.05 12.80
C ALA A 66 -21.96 10.40 11.85
N PHE A 67 -23.14 9.83 12.08
CA PHE A 67 -24.33 10.11 11.27
C PHE A 67 -24.84 11.55 11.45
N ALA A 68 -24.79 12.09 12.68
CA ALA A 68 -25.17 13.48 12.95
C ALA A 68 -24.25 14.49 12.22
N ALA A 69 -23.02 14.10 11.92
CA ALA A 69 -22.06 14.89 11.16
C ALA A 69 -22.10 14.63 9.63
N ASP A 70 -23.12 13.92 9.14
CA ASP A 70 -23.32 13.57 7.72
C ASP A 70 -22.11 12.85 7.08
N ARG A 71 -21.54 11.89 7.83
CA ARG A 71 -20.35 11.13 7.39
C ARG A 71 -20.73 9.78 6.81
N LYS A 72 -19.91 9.30 5.89
CA LYS A 72 -20.07 7.95 5.32
C LYS A 72 -19.60 6.89 6.33
N VAL A 73 -20.53 6.10 6.86
CA VAL A 73 -20.23 5.10 7.90
C VAL A 73 -20.18 3.70 7.29
N PHE A 74 -19.13 2.95 7.61
CA PHE A 74 -18.95 1.57 7.18
C PHE A 74 -18.88 0.62 8.38
N VAL A 75 -19.47 -0.56 8.23
CA VAL A 75 -19.53 -1.59 9.26
C VAL A 75 -18.94 -2.91 8.73
N PRO A 76 -18.27 -3.70 9.58
CA PRO A 76 -17.65 -4.95 9.15
C PRO A 76 -18.71 -6.01 8.81
N LYS A 77 -18.51 -6.73 7.70
CA LYS A 77 -19.24 -7.94 7.31
C LYS A 77 -18.25 -9.06 7.05
N ILE A 78 -18.52 -10.27 7.54
CA ILE A 78 -17.78 -11.47 7.14
C ILE A 78 -18.69 -12.28 6.21
N THR A 79 -18.25 -12.47 4.97
CA THR A 79 -19.03 -13.17 3.92
C THR A 79 -18.66 -14.66 3.79
N GLY A 80 -17.53 -15.07 4.36
CA GLY A 80 -17.00 -16.42 4.27
C GLY A 80 -16.28 -16.90 5.53
N ARG A 81 -15.32 -17.82 5.37
CA ARG A 81 -14.62 -18.47 6.51
C ARG A 81 -13.21 -17.93 6.72
N GLY A 82 -12.66 -17.24 5.72
CA GLY A 82 -11.31 -16.70 5.72
C GLY A 82 -11.24 -15.24 6.18
N ALA A 83 -10.05 -14.79 6.59
CA ALA A 83 -9.82 -13.40 6.96
C ALA A 83 -9.94 -12.45 5.77
N GLU A 84 -9.74 -12.99 4.57
CA GLU A 84 -9.93 -12.37 3.28
C GLU A 84 -11.40 -12.08 2.95
N ASP A 85 -12.35 -12.74 3.60
CA ASP A 85 -13.78 -12.58 3.33
C ASP A 85 -14.42 -11.45 4.14
N MET A 86 -13.61 -10.59 4.78
CA MET A 86 -14.13 -9.40 5.46
C MET A 86 -14.33 -8.26 4.46
N CYS A 87 -15.53 -7.69 4.49
CA CYS A 87 -15.96 -6.48 3.79
C CYS A 87 -16.24 -5.36 4.79
N MET A 88 -16.21 -4.11 4.34
CA MET A 88 -16.64 -2.94 5.12
C MET A 88 -17.84 -2.29 4.43
N LEU A 89 -19.05 -2.68 4.81
CA LEU A 89 -20.28 -2.30 4.10
C LEU A 89 -20.84 -0.97 4.58
N HIS A 90 -21.30 -0.15 3.64
CA HIS A 90 -21.92 1.14 3.95
C HIS A 90 -23.23 0.99 4.73
N ALA A 91 -23.35 1.70 5.85
CA ALA A 91 -24.57 1.84 6.64
C ALA A 91 -25.16 3.25 6.43
N ARG A 92 -26.48 3.34 6.19
CA ARG A 92 -27.14 4.61 5.82
C ARG A 92 -27.59 5.44 7.02
N SER A 93 -27.88 4.80 8.15
CA SER A 93 -28.38 5.47 9.36
C SER A 93 -28.30 4.57 10.59
N LEU A 94 -28.59 5.12 11.78
CA LEU A 94 -28.78 4.31 13.00
C LEU A 94 -29.94 3.32 12.85
N GLU A 95 -31.03 3.72 12.19
CA GLU A 95 -32.19 2.84 11.94
C GLU A 95 -31.81 1.67 11.03
N ASP A 96 -30.99 1.92 10.00
CA ASP A 96 -30.44 0.89 9.12
C ASP A 96 -29.63 -0.12 9.94
N VAL A 97 -28.74 0.35 10.82
CA VAL A 97 -27.94 -0.54 11.70
C VAL A 97 -28.81 -1.31 12.69
N ALA A 98 -29.81 -0.67 13.28
CA ALA A 98 -30.74 -1.30 14.22
C ALA A 98 -31.60 -2.39 13.55
N ALA A 99 -31.82 -2.31 12.24
CA ALA A 99 -32.56 -3.30 11.46
C ALA A 99 -31.73 -4.53 11.06
N PHE A 100 -30.42 -4.56 11.32
CA PHE A 100 -29.57 -5.69 10.94
C PHE A 100 -29.95 -6.96 11.72
N PRO A 101 -30.05 -8.12 11.05
CA PRO A 101 -30.22 -9.39 11.74
C PRO A 101 -29.00 -9.65 12.63
N LYS A 102 -29.21 -10.29 13.78
CA LYS A 102 -28.09 -10.71 14.62
C LYS A 102 -27.52 -12.03 14.13
N ASP A 103 -26.20 -12.15 14.16
CA ASP A 103 -25.51 -13.41 13.91
C ASP A 103 -25.55 -14.36 15.13
N ASN A 104 -24.86 -15.49 15.01
CA ASN A 104 -24.73 -16.48 16.08
C ASN A 104 -23.99 -15.98 17.34
N TRP A 105 -23.37 -14.80 17.27
CA TRP A 105 -22.64 -14.14 18.35
C TRP A 105 -23.42 -12.94 18.92
N GLU A 106 -24.69 -12.79 18.51
CA GLU A 106 -25.57 -11.67 18.86
C GLU A 106 -25.09 -10.31 18.34
N ILE A 107 -24.16 -10.31 17.39
CA ILE A 107 -23.64 -9.09 16.75
C ILE A 107 -24.58 -8.73 15.59
N PRO A 108 -24.98 -7.46 15.44
CA PRO A 108 -25.71 -7.05 14.24
C PRO A 108 -24.87 -7.34 12.98
N ASP A 109 -25.44 -8.06 12.03
CA ASP A 109 -24.79 -8.56 10.82
C ASP A 109 -25.36 -7.85 9.59
N PRO A 110 -24.63 -6.92 8.96
CA PRO A 110 -25.16 -6.13 7.86
C PRO A 110 -25.45 -7.02 6.63
N PRO A 111 -26.66 -6.96 6.06
CA PRO A 111 -26.96 -7.65 4.81
C PRO A 111 -26.19 -7.05 3.64
N LEU A 112 -25.87 -7.85 2.61
CA LEU A 112 -25.15 -7.39 1.41
C LEU A 112 -25.93 -6.35 0.60
N LEU A 113 -27.26 -6.38 0.71
CA LEU A 113 -28.16 -5.47 0.03
C LEU A 113 -28.83 -4.53 1.05
N HIS A 114 -29.16 -3.33 0.60
CA HIS A 114 -30.10 -2.45 1.29
C HIS A 114 -31.53 -2.99 1.18
N ALA A 115 -32.44 -2.45 1.99
CA ALA A 115 -33.86 -2.84 1.98
C ALA A 115 -34.56 -2.60 0.63
N ASP A 116 -34.05 -1.67 -0.18
CA ASP A 116 -34.51 -1.37 -1.54
C ASP A 116 -33.95 -2.32 -2.61
N GLY A 117 -33.12 -3.31 -2.22
CA GLY A 117 -32.47 -4.27 -3.11
C GLY A 117 -31.17 -3.79 -3.76
N SER A 118 -30.76 -2.53 -3.53
CA SER A 118 -29.46 -2.03 -4.01
C SER A 118 -28.28 -2.64 -3.23
N SER A 119 -27.13 -2.81 -3.89
CA SER A 119 -25.92 -3.32 -3.21
C SER A 119 -25.36 -2.28 -2.24
N ARG A 120 -24.82 -2.74 -1.10
CA ARG A 120 -24.02 -1.89 -0.21
C ARG A 120 -22.61 -1.71 -0.80
N ASP A 121 -22.10 -0.49 -0.74
CA ASP A 121 -20.71 -0.21 -1.11
C ASP A 121 -19.74 -0.87 -0.12
N ASP A 122 -18.65 -1.46 -0.63
CA ASP A 122 -17.53 -1.95 0.18
C ASP A 122 -16.38 -0.94 0.24
N ALA A 123 -16.10 -0.43 1.43
CA ALA A 123 -15.00 0.49 1.71
C ALA A 123 -13.59 -0.12 1.53
N LEU A 124 -13.47 -1.44 1.39
CA LEU A 124 -12.19 -2.09 1.07
C LEU A 124 -11.91 -2.17 -0.43
N GLU A 125 -12.95 -2.05 -1.26
CA GLU A 125 -12.84 -1.95 -2.72
C GLU A 125 -12.75 -0.49 -3.19
N THR A 126 -13.12 0.45 -2.32
CA THR A 126 -13.03 1.89 -2.57
C THR A 126 -11.92 2.55 -1.73
N LEU A 127 -11.44 3.70 -2.19
CA LEU A 127 -10.49 4.51 -1.41
C LEU A 127 -11.15 5.39 -0.35
N GLU A 128 -12.47 5.27 -0.18
CA GLU A 128 -13.23 6.26 0.57
C GLU A 128 -12.91 6.27 2.06
N LEU A 129 -12.51 5.16 2.69
CA LEU A 129 -12.42 5.03 4.15
C LEU A 129 -11.24 5.79 4.82
N GLU A 130 -11.50 6.87 5.55
CA GLU A 130 -10.43 7.71 6.12
C GLU A 130 -10.01 7.28 7.54
N LEU A 131 -10.95 6.79 8.35
CA LEU A 131 -10.68 6.35 9.73
C LEU A 131 -11.24 4.94 9.99
N VAL A 132 -10.49 4.11 10.72
CA VAL A 132 -10.95 2.75 11.10
C VAL A 132 -10.85 2.59 12.60
N LEU A 133 -12.00 2.42 13.26
CA LEU A 133 -12.06 2.08 14.68
C LEU A 133 -11.91 0.56 14.83
N LEU A 134 -10.77 0.13 15.37
CA LEU A 134 -10.42 -1.28 15.47
C LEU A 134 -10.88 -1.85 16.82
N PRO A 135 -11.69 -2.94 16.85
CA PRO A 135 -11.96 -3.67 18.08
C PRO A 135 -10.75 -4.53 18.47
N GLY A 136 -10.67 -4.88 19.75
CA GLY A 136 -9.60 -5.73 20.25
C GLY A 136 -9.82 -6.15 21.69
N VAL A 137 -9.29 -7.33 22.04
CA VAL A 137 -9.30 -7.85 23.41
C VAL A 137 -8.36 -7.03 24.29
N ALA A 138 -7.18 -6.69 23.77
CA ALA A 138 -6.22 -5.87 24.50
C ALA A 138 -5.42 -5.00 23.53
N PHE A 139 -4.97 -3.87 24.06
CA PHE A 139 -4.07 -2.94 23.40
C PHE A 139 -2.93 -2.59 24.35
N ASP A 140 -1.74 -2.37 23.82
CA ASP A 140 -0.61 -1.84 24.58
C ASP A 140 -0.31 -0.37 24.18
N ARG A 141 0.57 0.28 24.93
CA ARG A 141 0.96 1.68 24.68
C ARG A 141 1.78 1.88 23.40
N ALA A 142 2.32 0.82 22.83
CA ALA A 142 3.08 0.85 21.57
C ALA A 142 2.17 0.63 20.35
N GLY A 143 0.85 0.49 20.55
CA GLY A 143 -0.11 0.23 19.47
C GLY A 143 -0.24 -1.25 19.10
N GLY A 144 0.36 -2.15 19.88
CA GLY A 144 0.13 -3.59 19.74
C GLY A 144 -1.32 -3.94 20.05
N ARG A 145 -1.94 -4.75 19.18
CA ARG A 145 -3.34 -5.19 19.31
C ARG A 145 -3.44 -6.70 19.43
N LEU A 146 -4.20 -7.16 20.42
CA LEU A 146 -4.62 -8.55 20.56
C LEU A 146 -6.08 -8.70 20.12
N GLY A 147 -6.31 -9.23 18.92
CA GLY A 147 -7.66 -9.62 18.47
C GLY A 147 -8.07 -11.03 18.91
N HIS A 148 -9.31 -11.43 18.58
CA HIS A 148 -9.90 -12.74 18.90
C HIS A 148 -9.24 -13.96 18.22
N GLY A 149 -8.28 -13.73 17.31
CA GLY A 149 -7.39 -14.77 16.78
C GLY A 149 -7.63 -15.17 15.33
N LYS A 150 -8.70 -14.69 14.70
CA LYS A 150 -9.00 -14.96 13.27
C LYS A 150 -8.33 -14.00 12.28
N GLY A 151 -7.85 -12.85 12.73
CA GLY A 151 -7.04 -11.95 11.91
C GLY A 151 -7.79 -11.08 10.89
N TYR A 152 -9.14 -11.10 10.87
CA TYR A 152 -9.95 -10.32 9.92
C TYR A 152 -9.48 -8.87 9.73
N TYR A 153 -9.40 -8.09 10.81
CA TYR A 153 -8.95 -6.70 10.76
C TYR A 153 -7.48 -6.52 10.33
N ALA A 154 -6.60 -7.46 10.66
CA ALA A 154 -5.21 -7.37 10.20
C ALA A 154 -5.15 -7.54 8.67
N MET A 155 -5.95 -8.47 8.14
CA MET A 155 -6.07 -8.70 6.70
C MET A 155 -6.70 -7.50 5.98
N ALA A 156 -7.80 -6.94 6.49
CA ALA A 156 -8.44 -5.79 5.85
C ALA A 156 -7.55 -4.54 5.83
N VAL A 157 -6.84 -4.25 6.92
CA VAL A 157 -5.86 -3.17 6.93
C VAL A 157 -4.74 -3.43 5.92
N ALA A 158 -4.21 -4.66 5.86
CA ALA A 158 -3.19 -5.03 4.88
C ALA A 158 -3.69 -4.90 3.43
N LYS A 159 -4.91 -5.35 3.13
CA LYS A 159 -5.57 -5.19 1.82
C LYS A 159 -5.68 -3.71 1.44
N ARG A 160 -6.13 -2.86 2.37
CA ARG A 160 -6.26 -1.42 2.12
C ARG A 160 -4.91 -0.76 1.85
N VAL A 161 -3.88 -1.09 2.63
CA VAL A 161 -2.52 -0.59 2.41
C VAL A 161 -1.98 -1.05 1.05
N ALA A 162 -2.16 -2.33 0.69
CA ALA A 162 -1.76 -2.84 -0.61
C ALA A 162 -2.48 -2.14 -1.77
N PHE A 163 -3.78 -1.90 -1.64
CA PHE A 163 -4.57 -1.18 -2.64
C PHE A 163 -4.12 0.28 -2.80
N LEU A 164 -3.90 1.00 -1.69
CA LEU A 164 -3.36 2.36 -1.70
C LEU A 164 -1.98 2.42 -2.35
N LEU A 165 -1.09 1.47 -2.01
CA LEU A 165 0.24 1.38 -2.63
C LEU A 165 0.12 1.14 -4.14
N CYS A 166 -0.75 0.22 -4.58
CA CYS A 166 -1.00 0.00 -6.01
C CYS A 166 -1.48 1.27 -6.71
N VAL A 167 -2.45 2.00 -6.13
CA VAL A 167 -2.96 3.25 -6.73
C VAL A 167 -1.87 4.32 -6.77
N CYS A 168 -1.10 4.50 -5.69
CA CYS A 168 0.03 5.44 -5.67
C CYS A 168 1.10 5.08 -6.71
N LEU A 169 1.38 3.80 -6.92
CA LEU A 169 2.33 3.34 -7.92
C LEU A 169 1.81 3.50 -9.35
N LEU A 170 0.53 3.25 -9.61
CA LEU A 170 -0.11 3.53 -10.89
C LEU A 170 -0.11 5.05 -11.19
N ALA A 171 -0.41 5.88 -10.21
CA ALA A 171 -0.35 7.34 -10.33
C ALA A 171 1.08 7.84 -10.58
N ALA A 172 2.07 7.34 -9.85
CA ALA A 172 3.48 7.66 -10.06
C ALA A 172 3.96 7.19 -11.45
N ALA A 173 3.55 6.00 -11.89
CA ALA A 173 3.90 5.46 -13.20
C ALA A 173 3.28 6.24 -14.37
N THR A 174 2.04 6.72 -14.23
CA THR A 174 1.39 7.58 -15.24
C THR A 174 1.94 9.00 -15.27
N ALA A 175 2.48 9.49 -14.16
CA ALA A 175 3.16 10.79 -14.07
C ALA A 175 4.62 10.75 -14.56
N ALA A 176 5.24 9.57 -14.66
CA ALA A 176 6.63 9.42 -15.10
C ALA A 176 6.77 9.69 -16.61
N GLN A 177 7.50 10.72 -16.99
CA GLN A 177 7.83 11.02 -18.39
C GLN A 177 8.86 10.00 -18.94
N ASP A 178 8.60 9.46 -20.14
CA ASP A 178 9.55 8.57 -20.82
C ASP A 178 10.79 9.36 -21.30
N LEU A 179 11.99 8.87 -20.93
CA LEU A 179 13.28 9.47 -21.28
C LEU A 179 13.53 9.56 -22.80
N TYR A 180 13.01 8.63 -23.60
CA TYR A 180 13.12 8.67 -25.05
C TYR A 180 12.22 9.75 -25.64
N GLU A 181 11.00 9.92 -25.12
CA GLU A 181 10.11 11.01 -25.51
C GLU A 181 10.70 12.37 -25.13
N LEU A 182 11.30 12.46 -23.94
CA LEU A 182 11.96 13.66 -23.45
C LEU A 182 13.17 14.07 -24.31
N LEU A 183 13.91 13.10 -24.86
CA LEU A 183 14.96 13.33 -25.86
C LEU A 183 14.41 13.46 -27.29
N GLY A 184 13.13 13.17 -27.54
CA GLY A 184 12.51 13.17 -28.86
C GLY A 184 13.11 12.11 -29.81
N VAL A 185 13.48 10.95 -29.28
CA VAL A 185 14.07 9.84 -30.04
C VAL A 185 13.27 8.56 -29.90
N SER A 186 13.42 7.64 -30.85
CA SER A 186 12.83 6.29 -30.74
C SER A 186 13.58 5.43 -29.70
N ALA A 187 12.89 4.46 -29.10
CA ALA A 187 13.52 3.41 -28.27
C ALA A 187 14.54 2.56 -29.04
N SER A 188 14.56 2.59 -30.37
CA SER A 188 15.57 1.96 -31.23
C SER A 188 16.76 2.88 -31.58
N ALA A 189 16.82 4.10 -31.04
CA ALA A 189 17.84 5.07 -31.40
C ALA A 189 19.26 4.59 -31.04
N SER A 190 20.20 4.86 -31.96
CA SER A 190 21.62 4.59 -31.78
C SER A 190 22.26 5.62 -30.83
N PRO A 191 23.42 5.31 -30.20
CA PRO A 191 24.14 6.26 -29.35
C PRO A 191 24.44 7.59 -30.04
N ALA A 192 24.74 7.57 -31.34
CA ALA A 192 24.97 8.76 -32.14
C ALA A 192 23.71 9.63 -32.28
N GLN A 193 22.54 9.01 -32.51
CA GLN A 193 21.25 9.71 -32.58
C GLN A 193 20.88 10.34 -31.24
N MET A 194 21.06 9.61 -30.13
CA MET A 194 20.82 10.12 -28.77
C MET A 194 21.74 11.30 -28.44
N LYS A 195 23.03 11.20 -28.77
CA LYS A 195 24.01 12.30 -28.60
C LYS A 195 23.65 13.53 -29.42
N LYS A 196 23.19 13.34 -30.67
CA LYS A 196 22.75 14.43 -31.54
C LYS A 196 21.50 15.13 -30.98
N ALA A 197 20.52 14.36 -30.53
CA ALA A 197 19.30 14.89 -29.92
C ALA A 197 19.60 15.67 -28.63
N TYR A 198 20.41 15.10 -27.74
CA TYR A 198 20.88 15.77 -26.53
C TYR A 198 21.55 17.11 -26.86
N ARG A 199 22.54 17.16 -27.76
CA ARG A 199 23.22 18.41 -28.15
C ARG A 199 22.24 19.48 -28.62
N LYS A 200 21.24 19.12 -29.44
CA LYS A 200 20.22 20.04 -29.93
C LYS A 200 19.38 20.61 -28.78
N LEU A 201 18.95 19.76 -27.86
CA LEU A 201 18.09 20.13 -26.75
C LEU A 201 18.83 20.91 -25.66
N SER A 202 20.06 20.52 -25.32
CA SER A 202 20.93 21.24 -24.37
C SER A 202 21.23 22.65 -24.85
N LEU A 203 21.47 22.87 -26.15
CA LEU A 203 21.67 24.21 -26.69
C LEU A 203 20.40 25.06 -26.66
N LYS A 204 19.22 24.43 -26.81
CA LYS A 204 17.92 25.11 -26.77
C LYS A 204 17.55 25.57 -25.36
N TYR A 205 17.82 24.73 -24.35
CA TYR A 205 17.43 24.96 -22.96
C TYR A 205 18.60 25.38 -22.06
N HIS A 206 19.76 25.75 -22.63
CA HIS A 206 20.92 26.19 -21.85
C HIS A 206 20.56 27.44 -21.04
N PRO A 207 20.86 27.50 -19.72
CA PRO A 207 20.47 28.61 -18.85
C PRO A 207 20.95 29.97 -19.34
N ASP A 208 22.17 30.04 -19.89
CA ASP A 208 22.77 31.28 -20.41
C ASP A 208 22.03 31.89 -21.63
N LYS A 209 21.13 31.13 -22.27
CA LYS A 209 20.38 31.58 -23.45
C LYS A 209 18.92 31.92 -23.15
N GLN A 210 18.53 31.94 -21.87
CA GLN A 210 17.16 32.13 -21.42
C GLN A 210 16.95 33.53 -20.84
N THR A 211 15.73 34.04 -20.93
CA THR A 211 15.29 35.26 -20.27
C THR A 211 14.87 34.95 -18.83
N VAL A 212 14.69 35.98 -18.00
CA VAL A 212 14.29 35.82 -16.59
C VAL A 212 12.93 35.10 -16.46
N GLU A 213 12.03 35.33 -17.41
CA GLU A 213 10.67 34.76 -17.41
C GLU A 213 10.63 33.27 -17.77
N ASN A 214 11.47 32.81 -18.73
CA ASN A 214 11.49 31.42 -19.17
C ASN A 214 12.64 30.59 -18.56
N GLY A 215 13.53 31.24 -17.78
CA GLY A 215 14.72 30.62 -17.21
C GLY A 215 14.43 29.47 -16.25
N ALA A 216 13.36 29.56 -15.47
CA ALA A 216 12.98 28.50 -14.53
C ALA A 216 12.55 27.21 -15.26
N GLU A 217 11.65 27.31 -16.24
CA GLU A 217 11.16 26.16 -17.03
C GLU A 217 12.27 25.56 -17.89
N ALA A 218 13.10 26.40 -18.51
CA ALA A 218 14.23 25.94 -19.30
C ALA A 218 15.27 25.21 -18.45
N ARG A 219 15.55 25.68 -17.23
CA ARG A 219 16.44 25.00 -16.28
C ARG A 219 15.89 23.64 -15.89
N GLU A 220 14.59 23.53 -15.62
CA GLU A 220 13.95 22.25 -15.30
C GLU A 220 14.06 21.27 -16.48
N LYS A 221 13.72 21.71 -17.70
CA LYS A 221 13.86 20.90 -18.92
C LYS A 221 15.31 20.48 -19.16
N PHE A 222 16.27 21.37 -18.94
CA PHE A 222 17.69 21.08 -19.08
C PHE A 222 18.14 19.96 -18.14
N VAL A 223 17.75 20.02 -16.86
CA VAL A 223 18.05 18.96 -15.87
C VAL A 223 17.44 17.62 -16.31
N LYS A 224 16.17 17.63 -16.71
CA LYS A 224 15.47 16.43 -17.20
C LYS A 224 16.17 15.83 -18.43
N ILE A 225 16.50 16.64 -19.44
CA ILE A 225 17.18 16.20 -20.67
C ILE A 225 18.58 15.64 -20.39
N THR A 226 19.34 16.29 -19.50
CA THR A 226 20.66 15.81 -19.09
C THR A 226 20.57 14.48 -18.38
N ASN A 227 19.60 14.30 -17.47
CA ASN A 227 19.37 13.02 -16.82
C ASN A 227 18.95 11.94 -17.83
N ALA A 228 18.05 12.26 -18.76
CA ALA A 228 17.62 11.33 -19.81
C ALA A 228 18.80 10.85 -20.67
N TYR A 229 19.66 11.77 -21.11
CA TYR A 229 20.87 11.39 -21.85
C TYR A 229 21.83 10.57 -20.99
N ARG A 230 22.04 10.94 -19.73
CA ARG A 230 22.92 10.21 -18.80
C ARG A 230 22.48 8.75 -18.63
N VAL A 231 21.18 8.49 -18.53
CA VAL A 231 20.65 7.12 -18.40
C VAL A 231 20.67 6.38 -19.72
N LEU A 232 20.22 7.00 -20.82
CA LEU A 232 20.08 6.33 -22.11
C LEU A 232 21.39 6.15 -22.88
N SER A 233 22.42 6.96 -22.60
CA SER A 233 23.73 6.88 -23.27
C SER A 233 24.61 5.74 -22.76
N ASP A 234 24.42 5.33 -21.51
CA ASP A 234 25.14 4.21 -20.90
C ASP A 234 24.38 2.90 -21.16
N PRO A 235 25.00 1.88 -21.78
CA PRO A 235 24.32 0.63 -22.10
C PRO A 235 23.71 -0.10 -20.90
N ALA A 236 24.39 -0.13 -19.76
CA ALA A 236 23.94 -0.85 -18.56
C ALA A 236 22.78 -0.11 -17.88
N ARG A 237 22.86 1.22 -17.78
CA ARG A 237 21.77 2.06 -17.26
C ARG A 237 20.57 2.06 -18.19
N ARG A 238 20.79 2.08 -19.51
CA ARG A 238 19.73 1.97 -20.51
C ARG A 238 19.01 0.63 -20.41
N GLU A 239 19.75 -0.47 -20.23
CA GLU A 239 19.16 -1.78 -20.01
C GLU A 239 18.32 -1.80 -18.73
N LYS A 240 18.87 -1.30 -17.61
CA LYS A 240 18.11 -1.18 -16.35
C LYS A 240 16.86 -0.28 -16.50
N TYR A 241 16.93 0.81 -17.25
CA TYR A 241 15.77 1.64 -17.58
C TYR A 241 14.75 0.89 -18.47
N ASP A 242 15.20 0.22 -19.53
CA ASP A 242 14.33 -0.50 -20.46
C ASP A 242 13.69 -1.74 -19.81
N VAL A 243 14.38 -2.37 -18.86
CA VAL A 243 13.92 -3.55 -18.16
C VAL A 243 13.11 -3.19 -16.93
N TYR A 244 13.53 -2.23 -16.09
CA TYR A 244 12.97 -1.95 -14.76
C TYR A 244 12.39 -0.52 -14.60
N GLY A 245 12.48 0.34 -15.61
CA GLY A 245 11.97 1.72 -15.53
C GLY A 245 12.80 2.68 -14.68
N ILE A 246 14.02 2.29 -14.26
CA ILE A 246 14.89 3.11 -13.41
C ILE A 246 15.43 4.32 -14.18
N ALA A 247 14.95 5.51 -13.83
CA ALA A 247 15.14 6.72 -14.63
C ALA A 247 16.10 7.76 -14.02
N ASP A 248 16.58 7.57 -12.79
CA ASP A 248 17.49 8.50 -12.12
C ASP A 248 18.46 7.81 -11.14
N GLU A 249 19.43 8.57 -10.62
CA GLU A 249 20.44 8.06 -9.68
C GLU A 249 19.86 7.53 -8.37
N GLN A 250 18.76 8.11 -7.89
CA GLN A 250 18.14 7.63 -6.66
C GLN A 250 17.50 6.26 -6.90
N GLY A 251 16.83 6.08 -8.04
CA GLY A 251 16.29 4.80 -8.45
C GLY A 251 17.38 3.74 -8.64
N PHE A 252 18.56 4.09 -9.17
CA PHE A 252 19.68 3.16 -9.25
C PHE A 252 20.19 2.75 -7.86
N LYS A 253 20.35 3.71 -6.94
CA LYS A 253 20.75 3.42 -5.55
C LYS A 253 19.73 2.54 -4.84
N ASN A 254 18.45 2.88 -4.93
CA ASN A 254 17.36 2.10 -4.33
C ASN A 254 17.31 0.67 -4.90
N PHE A 255 17.54 0.51 -6.20
CA PHE A 255 17.58 -0.80 -6.84
C PHE A 255 18.78 -1.63 -6.37
N ASP A 256 19.97 -1.03 -6.31
CA ASP A 256 21.18 -1.72 -5.85
C ASP A 256 21.09 -2.08 -4.36
N GLU A 257 20.48 -1.23 -3.52
CA GLU A 257 20.20 -1.50 -2.10
C GLU A 257 19.15 -2.61 -1.92
N ALA A 258 18.07 -2.57 -2.70
CA ALA A 258 17.06 -3.63 -2.72
C ALA A 258 17.64 -4.98 -3.16
N LEU A 259 18.54 -4.98 -4.15
CA LEU A 259 19.24 -6.17 -4.62
C LEU A 259 20.16 -6.74 -3.52
N ARG A 260 20.91 -5.88 -2.82
CA ARG A 260 21.72 -6.29 -1.66
C ARG A 260 20.86 -6.89 -0.55
N PHE A 261 19.73 -6.26 -0.23
CA PHE A 261 18.81 -6.76 0.79
C PHE A 261 18.23 -8.14 0.42
N SER A 262 17.97 -8.38 -0.87
CA SER A 262 17.54 -9.70 -1.35
C SER A 262 18.63 -10.78 -1.30
N HIS A 263 19.91 -10.38 -1.28
CA HIS A 263 21.07 -11.27 -1.19
C HIS A 263 21.53 -11.55 0.25
N GLU A 264 21.36 -10.59 1.17
CA GLU A 264 21.89 -10.67 2.54
C GLU A 264 20.86 -11.21 3.57
N GLY A 265 19.59 -11.43 3.19
CA GLY A 265 18.50 -11.80 4.13
C GLY A 265 17.91 -13.20 3.95
N VAL A 266 18.52 -14.22 4.55
CA VAL A 266 17.84 -15.49 4.87
C VAL A 266 17.04 -15.28 6.16
N GLU A 267 15.73 -15.00 6.05
CA GLU A 267 14.68 -15.40 7.00
C GLU A 267 13.26 -14.99 6.49
N ASP A 268 12.30 -15.92 6.58
CA ASP A 268 10.89 -15.79 6.15
C ASP A 268 10.08 -14.86 7.06
N SER A 269 10.39 -13.57 7.05
CA SER A 269 9.61 -12.53 7.72
C SER A 269 8.61 -11.86 6.77
N LEU A 270 7.41 -11.50 7.28
CA LEU A 270 6.41 -10.69 6.58
C LEU A 270 7.00 -9.39 5.98
N VAL A 271 8.05 -8.84 6.60
CA VAL A 271 8.78 -7.66 6.10
C VAL A 271 9.48 -7.95 4.77
N ASN A 272 9.98 -9.17 4.57
CA ASN A 272 10.61 -9.61 3.32
C ASN A 272 9.57 -9.74 2.20
N TRP A 273 8.39 -10.26 2.51
CA TRP A 273 7.29 -10.33 1.53
C TRP A 273 6.77 -8.94 1.14
N LEU A 274 6.68 -8.02 2.10
CA LEU A 274 6.34 -6.62 1.84
C LEU A 274 7.42 -5.89 1.04
N GLY A 275 8.70 -6.14 1.34
CA GLY A 275 9.83 -5.62 0.57
C GLY A 275 9.84 -6.14 -0.86
N LEU A 276 9.59 -7.44 -1.06
CA LEU A 276 9.54 -8.05 -2.38
C LEU A 276 8.33 -7.56 -3.18
N VAL A 277 7.17 -7.38 -2.55
CA VAL A 277 6.01 -6.72 -3.18
C VAL A 277 6.33 -5.26 -3.51
N ALA A 278 7.00 -4.50 -2.64
CA ALA A 278 7.40 -3.13 -2.94
C ALA A 278 8.39 -3.06 -4.11
N ILE A 279 9.37 -3.97 -4.19
CA ILE A 279 10.33 -4.08 -5.29
C ILE A 279 9.62 -4.45 -6.60
N LEU A 280 8.72 -5.44 -6.56
CA LEU A 280 7.91 -5.80 -7.72
C LEU A 280 6.95 -4.68 -8.11
N ALA A 281 6.45 -3.90 -7.16
CA ALA A 281 5.48 -2.85 -7.44
C ALA A 281 6.18 -1.56 -7.94
N VAL A 282 7.40 -1.26 -7.48
CA VAL A 282 8.25 -0.19 -8.03
C VAL A 282 8.89 -0.60 -9.36
N GLY A 283 9.25 -1.88 -9.53
CA GLY A 283 9.93 -2.38 -10.73
C GLY A 283 9.01 -2.84 -11.85
N ILE A 284 7.87 -3.50 -11.56
CA ILE A 284 7.03 -4.18 -12.57
C ILE A 284 5.79 -3.38 -12.98
N VAL A 285 5.20 -2.60 -12.06
CA VAL A 285 3.99 -1.83 -12.37
C VAL A 285 4.26 -0.69 -13.35
N PRO A 286 5.37 0.08 -13.24
CA PRO A 286 5.72 1.07 -14.27
C PRO A 286 6.01 0.42 -15.63
N ILE A 287 6.58 -0.79 -15.66
CA ILE A 287 6.80 -1.55 -16.88
C ILE A 287 5.47 -1.89 -17.56
N LEU A 288 4.50 -2.45 -16.84
CA LEU A 288 3.23 -2.88 -17.43
C LEU A 288 2.44 -1.70 -18.03
N ILE A 289 2.57 -0.50 -17.44
CA ILE A 289 1.93 0.72 -17.94
C ILE A 289 2.73 1.33 -19.12
N MET A 290 4.06 1.46 -19.01
CA MET A 290 4.91 1.98 -20.11
C MET A 290 4.94 1.05 -21.33
N GLN A 291 4.66 -0.25 -21.15
CA GLN A 291 4.61 -1.23 -22.25
C GLN A 291 3.42 -1.06 -23.20
N ARG A 292 2.44 -0.18 -22.90
CA ARG A 292 1.34 0.12 -23.83
C ARG A 292 1.84 0.73 -25.16
N ASN A 293 3.07 1.26 -25.22
CA ASN A 293 3.64 1.91 -26.40
C ASN A 293 4.90 1.23 -27.00
N ARG A 294 5.32 0.03 -26.57
CA ARG A 294 6.57 -0.58 -27.08
C ARG A 294 6.40 -1.96 -27.73
N THR A 295 6.80 -2.04 -29.01
CA THR A 295 6.60 -3.16 -29.95
C THR A 295 7.64 -4.30 -29.87
N LYS A 296 8.37 -4.49 -28.76
CA LYS A 296 9.41 -5.54 -28.69
C LYS A 296 8.96 -6.80 -27.92
N PRO A 297 9.06 -8.00 -28.51
CA PRO A 297 8.56 -9.23 -27.91
C PRO A 297 9.42 -9.75 -26.74
N LEU A 298 8.74 -10.33 -25.75
CA LEU A 298 9.22 -10.84 -24.45
C LEU A 298 10.36 -11.87 -24.48
N LYS A 299 10.69 -12.46 -25.64
CA LYS A 299 11.57 -13.65 -25.72
C LYS A 299 13.00 -13.41 -25.21
N LYS A 300 13.56 -12.22 -25.39
CA LYS A 300 14.96 -11.91 -24.98
C LYS A 300 15.14 -11.72 -23.47
N ARG A 301 14.06 -11.39 -22.73
CA ARG A 301 14.12 -11.04 -21.29
C ARG A 301 14.31 -12.25 -20.37
N ARG A 302 13.79 -13.41 -20.76
CA ARG A 302 13.93 -14.67 -20.00
C ARG A 302 15.37 -15.20 -20.00
N GLU A 303 16.13 -14.88 -21.05
CA GLU A 303 17.51 -15.33 -21.22
C GLU A 303 18.47 -14.45 -20.41
N THR A 304 18.30 -13.12 -20.42
CA THR A 304 19.12 -12.22 -19.58
C THR A 304 18.92 -12.50 -18.09
N PHE A 305 17.67 -12.67 -17.65
CA PHE A 305 17.35 -12.98 -16.25
C PHE A 305 17.96 -14.32 -15.79
N LYS A 306 17.95 -15.36 -16.65
CA LYS A 306 18.64 -16.63 -16.36
C LYS A 306 20.15 -16.47 -16.37
N LYS A 307 20.71 -15.59 -17.18
CA LYS A 307 22.16 -15.40 -17.31
C LYS A 307 22.73 -14.67 -16.10
N ASP A 308 22.08 -13.61 -15.63
CA ASP A 308 22.50 -12.89 -14.43
C ASP A 308 22.41 -13.80 -13.19
N PHE A 309 21.37 -14.62 -13.07
CA PHE A 309 21.26 -15.59 -11.97
C PHE A 309 22.23 -16.79 -12.07
N THR A 310 22.62 -17.21 -13.29
CA THR A 310 23.54 -18.35 -13.47
C THR A 310 25.02 -17.96 -13.43
N THR A 311 25.38 -16.75 -13.85
CA THR A 311 26.75 -16.22 -13.72
C THR A 311 27.13 -16.07 -12.25
N THR A 312 26.23 -15.55 -11.40
CA THR A 312 26.46 -15.43 -9.94
C THR A 312 26.54 -16.77 -9.23
N ARG A 313 25.88 -17.82 -9.73
CA ARG A 313 25.99 -19.18 -9.16
C ARG A 313 27.32 -19.87 -9.49
N ARG A 314 27.97 -19.51 -10.59
CA ARG A 314 29.23 -20.15 -11.02
C ARG A 314 30.45 -19.61 -10.27
N GLU A 315 30.45 -18.32 -9.92
CA GLU A 315 31.51 -17.71 -9.10
C GLU A 315 31.56 -18.24 -7.65
N TYR A 316 30.46 -18.81 -7.14
CA TYR A 316 30.40 -19.37 -5.78
C TYR A 316 30.71 -20.87 -5.68
N VAL A 317 30.73 -21.60 -6.79
CA VAL A 317 30.98 -23.07 -6.79
C VAL A 317 32.45 -23.41 -7.05
N ASP A 318 33.22 -22.48 -7.63
CA ASP A 318 34.62 -22.70 -8.01
C ASP A 318 35.65 -22.08 -7.03
N ASN A 319 35.24 -21.70 -5.82
CA ASN A 319 36.19 -21.32 -4.76
C ASN A 319 36.27 -22.43 -3.68
N PRO A 320 37.20 -23.39 -3.81
CA PRO A 320 37.58 -24.24 -2.69
C PRO A 320 38.51 -23.43 -1.77
N PHE A 321 38.53 -23.72 -0.47
CA PHE A 321 39.25 -23.02 0.63
C PHE A 321 38.45 -21.80 1.18
N ASP A 322 38.10 -21.70 2.46
CA ASP A 322 38.65 -22.33 3.67
C ASP A 322 37.55 -22.65 4.70
N HIS A 323 37.67 -23.85 5.28
CA HIS A 323 37.29 -24.09 6.67
C HIS A 323 38.26 -23.32 7.57
N GLU A 324 37.78 -22.66 8.62
CA GLU A 324 38.17 -22.92 10.01
C GLU A 324 37.52 -21.91 10.97
N ASP A 325 37.11 -22.51 12.09
CA ASP A 325 36.77 -21.98 13.43
C ASP A 325 35.55 -21.06 13.65
#